data_AF-A0A7J6NQD8-F1
#
_entry.id   AF-A0A7J6NQD8-F1
#
_cell.length_a   1.000
_cell.length_b   1.000
_cell.length_c   1.000
_cell.angle_alpha   90.00
_cell.angle_beta   90.00
_cell.angle_gamma   90.00
#
_symmetry.space_group_name_H-M   'P 1'
#
loop_
_entity.id
_entity.type
_entity.pdbx_description
1 polymer ?
#
loop_
_entity_poly.entity_id
_entity_poly.type
_entity_poly.pdbx_seq_one_letter_code
_entity_poly.pdbx_strand_id
1 'polypeptide(L)'
;MGAITSRFSRPTSSSSSSSAAPEGAINAEGIVDFMHFIGQLKTLRRTGWVRSGVPDPESDCDHMHRCAVMAMLTPADKKDFDWQRTIRMALV
;
A
#
# COMPACT_ATOMS: atom_id res chain seq x y z
N MET A 1 21.90 44.98 55.60
CA MET A 1 20.69 45.73 55.18
C MET A 1 20.45 45.51 53.70
N GLY A 2 19.23 45.18 53.28
CA GLY A 2 18.78 45.26 51.87
C GLY A 2 18.37 43.93 51.25
N ALA A 3 17.08 43.61 51.34
CA ALA A 3 16.42 42.55 50.58
C ALA A 3 16.43 42.86 49.06
N ILE A 4 16.20 41.85 48.22
CA ILE A 4 15.15 41.85 47.18
C ILE A 4 15.08 40.44 46.56
N THR A 5 13.89 39.87 46.67
CA THR A 5 13.45 38.61 46.09
C THR A 5 13.26 38.76 44.58
N SER A 6 13.85 37.87 43.79
CA SER A 6 13.52 37.74 42.36
C SER A 6 13.02 36.32 42.12
N ARG A 7 11.69 36.15 42.17
CA ARG A 7 11.02 34.91 41.77
C ARG A 7 11.05 34.85 40.24
N PHE A 8 11.97 34.07 39.68
CA PHE A 8 11.92 33.71 38.28
C PHE A 8 10.71 32.78 38.06
N SER A 9 9.62 33.35 37.59
CA SER A 9 8.38 32.62 37.29
C SER A 9 8.55 31.93 35.93
N ARG A 10 8.60 30.60 35.94
CA ARG A 10 8.61 29.79 34.71
C ARG A 10 7.21 29.85 34.09
N PRO A 11 7.05 30.19 32.80
CA PRO A 11 5.74 30.14 32.16
C PRO A 11 5.27 28.68 32.11
N THR A 12 4.02 28.48 32.54
CA THR A 12 3.30 27.22 32.52
C THR A 12 3.15 26.73 31.08
N SER A 13 3.50 25.46 30.87
CA SER A 13 3.24 24.71 29.64
C SER A 13 1.78 24.81 29.23
N SER A 14 1.50 25.49 28.12
CA SER A 14 0.23 25.36 27.40
C SER A 14 0.21 23.99 26.75
N SER A 15 -0.47 23.03 27.39
CA SER A 15 -0.86 21.77 26.79
C SER A 15 -1.82 22.07 25.64
N SER A 16 -1.30 22.16 24.42
CA SER A 16 -2.10 22.01 23.21
C SER A 16 -2.53 20.55 23.13
N SER A 17 -3.76 20.29 23.56
CA SER A 17 -4.43 19.01 23.33
C SER A 17 -4.67 18.83 21.83
N SER A 18 -3.70 18.29 21.11
CA SER A 18 -3.93 17.72 19.79
C SER A 18 -4.78 16.47 20.01
N SER A 19 -6.08 16.55 19.69
CA SER A 19 -6.94 15.38 19.63
C SER A 19 -6.36 14.45 18.55
N ALA A 20 -5.68 13.40 18.99
CA ALA A 20 -5.18 12.36 18.10
C ALA A 20 -6.37 11.78 17.34
N ALA A 21 -6.33 11.89 16.01
CA ALA A 21 -7.20 11.11 15.15
C ALA A 21 -7.01 9.62 15.48
N PRO A 22 -8.06 8.78 15.35
CA PRO A 22 -7.96 7.38 15.68
C PRO A 22 -6.87 6.72 14.84
N GLU A 23 -5.89 6.08 15.50
CA GLU A 23 -4.90 5.23 14.84
C GLU A 23 -5.66 4.12 14.09
N GLY A 24 -5.67 4.21 12.76
CA GLY A 24 -6.41 3.31 11.88
C GLY A 24 -7.32 4.01 10.87
N ALA A 25 -7.44 5.33 10.89
CA ALA A 25 -8.07 6.06 9.80
C ALA A 25 -7.23 5.95 8.52
N ILE A 26 -7.76 5.28 7.50
CA ILE A 26 -7.12 5.24 6.18
C ILE A 26 -7.18 6.67 5.60
N ASN A 27 -6.03 7.29 5.37
CA ASN A 27 -5.99 8.61 4.76
C ASN A 27 -6.32 8.51 3.26
N ALA A 28 -7.27 9.32 2.80
CA ALA A 28 -7.67 9.28 1.38
C ALA A 28 -6.48 9.56 0.45
N GLU A 29 -5.59 10.48 0.83
CA GLU A 29 -4.37 10.81 0.08
C GLU A 29 -3.44 9.59 -0.06
N GLY A 30 -3.20 8.84 1.02
CA GLY A 30 -2.33 7.66 0.96
C GLY A 30 -2.92 6.50 0.15
N ILE A 31 -4.26 6.37 0.10
CA ILE A 31 -4.91 5.43 -0.82
C ILE A 31 -4.65 5.85 -2.27
N VAL A 32 -4.81 7.14 -2.58
CA VAL A 32 -4.60 7.67 -3.94
C VAL A 32 -3.14 7.46 -4.36
N ASP A 33 -2.19 7.75 -3.48
CA ASP A 33 -0.76 7.51 -3.72
C ASP A 33 -0.47 6.03 -3.95
N PHE A 34 -1.06 5.14 -3.14
CA PHE A 34 -0.94 3.70 -3.34
C PHE A 34 -1.54 3.25 -4.67
N MET A 35 -2.71 3.78 -5.07
CA MET A 35 -3.34 3.47 -6.35
C MET A 35 -2.50 3.94 -7.53
N HIS A 36 -1.86 5.11 -7.43
CA HIS A 36 -0.87 5.57 -8.42
C HIS A 36 0.36 4.67 -8.46
N PHE A 37 0.86 4.23 -7.30
CA PHE A 37 2.01 3.34 -7.20
C PHE A 37 1.75 1.99 -7.87
N ILE A 38 0.68 1.27 -7.51
CA ILE A 38 0.33 -0.01 -8.17
C ILE A 38 -0.04 0.19 -9.64
N GLY A 39 -0.51 1.39 -10.03
CA GLY A 39 -0.78 1.75 -11.41
C GLY A 39 0.44 1.65 -12.33
N GLN A 40 1.66 1.79 -11.78
CA GLN A 40 2.91 1.66 -12.54
C GLN A 40 3.09 0.25 -13.15
N LEU A 41 2.45 -0.78 -12.55
CA LEU A 41 2.47 -2.15 -13.06
C LEU A 41 1.89 -2.31 -14.47
N LYS A 42 1.03 -1.37 -14.90
CA LYS A 42 0.47 -1.34 -16.27
C LYS A 42 1.50 -0.95 -17.34
N THR A 43 2.56 -0.25 -16.92
CA THR A 43 3.63 0.20 -17.81
C THR A 43 4.91 -0.60 -17.65
N LEU A 44 5.04 -1.36 -16.56
CA LEU A 44 6.17 -2.24 -16.30
C LEU A 44 6.09 -3.46 -17.22
N ARG A 45 7.04 -3.56 -18.17
CA ARG A 45 7.12 -4.66 -19.13
C ARG A 45 7.85 -5.86 -18.53
N ARG A 46 7.32 -7.06 -18.78
CA ARG A 46 7.98 -8.29 -18.35
C ARG A 46 9.35 -8.46 -19.00
N THR A 47 10.39 -8.47 -18.16
CA THR A 47 11.80 -8.45 -18.59
C THR A 47 12.18 -9.64 -19.47
N GLY A 48 11.56 -10.81 -19.30
CA GLY A 48 11.77 -11.96 -20.17
C GLY A 48 11.48 -11.66 -21.64
N TRP A 49 10.31 -11.07 -21.92
CA TRP A 49 9.89 -10.71 -23.27
C TRP A 49 10.73 -9.57 -23.86
N VAL A 50 11.07 -8.59 -23.04
CA VAL A 50 11.96 -7.48 -23.43
C VAL A 50 13.33 -8.02 -23.87
N ARG A 51 13.92 -8.92 -23.08
CA ARG A 51 15.23 -9.54 -23.39
C ARG A 51 15.18 -10.42 -24.63
N SER A 52 14.03 -11.01 -24.92
CA SER A 52 13.80 -11.80 -26.14
C SER A 52 13.48 -10.95 -27.37
N GLY A 53 13.39 -9.61 -27.24
CA GLY A 53 13.10 -8.72 -28.37
C GLY A 53 11.66 -8.80 -28.88
N VAL A 54 10.72 -9.26 -28.06
CA VAL A 54 9.30 -9.32 -28.44
C VAL A 54 8.74 -7.90 -28.56
N PRO A 55 8.11 -7.52 -29.70
CA PRO A 55 7.45 -6.24 -29.83
C PRO A 55 6.22 -6.17 -28.91
N ASP A 56 5.98 -5.01 -28.31
CA ASP A 56 4.85 -4.73 -27.42
C ASP A 56 4.58 -5.82 -26.36
N PRO A 57 5.56 -6.12 -25.50
CA PRO A 57 5.43 -7.18 -24.51
C PRO A 57 4.34 -6.87 -23.49
N GLU A 58 3.67 -7.90 -22.96
CA GLU A 58 2.68 -7.72 -21.88
C GLU A 58 3.27 -6.98 -20.67
N SER A 59 2.42 -6.23 -19.96
CA SER A 59 2.78 -5.65 -18.67
C SER A 59 2.69 -6.66 -17.53
N ASP A 60 3.30 -6.36 -16.39
CA ASP A 60 3.14 -7.17 -15.18
C ASP A 60 1.66 -7.24 -14.75
N CYS A 61 0.92 -6.13 -14.89
CA CYS A 61 -0.52 -6.09 -14.60
C CYS A 61 -1.33 -7.03 -15.51
N ASP A 62 -1.02 -7.09 -16.82
CA ASP A 62 -1.68 -8.01 -17.76
C ASP A 62 -1.44 -9.47 -17.36
N HIS A 63 -0.22 -9.78 -16.92
CA HIS A 63 0.14 -11.12 -16.48
C HIS A 63 -0.59 -11.52 -15.20
N MET A 64 -0.59 -10.65 -14.18
CA MET A 64 -1.30 -10.86 -12.92
C MET A 64 -2.81 -11.06 -13.15
N HIS A 65 -3.42 -10.25 -14.03
CA HIS A 65 -4.82 -10.39 -14.41
C HIS A 65 -5.11 -11.78 -15.00
N ARG A 66 -4.29 -12.25 -15.94
CA ARG A 66 -4.47 -13.59 -16.53
C ARG A 66 -4.27 -14.70 -15.49
N CYS A 67 -3.32 -14.57 -14.57
CA CYS A 67 -3.13 -15.51 -13.46
C CYS A 67 -4.33 -15.57 -12.51
N ALA A 68 -4.92 -14.42 -12.17
CA ALA A 68 -6.13 -14.37 -11.35
C ALA A 68 -7.33 -15.04 -12.05
N VAL A 69 -7.50 -14.81 -13.36
CA VAL A 69 -8.55 -15.48 -14.15
C VAL A 69 -8.32 -17.00 -14.21
N MET A 70 -7.08 -17.46 -14.40
CA MET A 70 -6.78 -18.90 -14.37
C MET A 70 -7.11 -19.52 -13.01
N ALA A 71 -6.86 -18.80 -11.91
CA ALA A 71 -7.22 -19.25 -10.57
C ALA A 71 -8.74 -19.40 -10.40
N MET A 72 -9.54 -18.49 -10.97
CA MET A 72 -11.02 -18.59 -10.97
C MET A 72 -11.54 -19.77 -11.78
N LEU A 73 -10.86 -20.13 -12.87
CA LEU A 73 -11.25 -21.22 -13.76
C LEU A 73 -10.78 -22.60 -13.29
N THR A 74 -9.98 -22.67 -12.22
CA THR A 74 -9.47 -23.94 -11.71
C THR A 74 -10.59 -24.72 -11.01
N PRO A 75 -10.81 -26.01 -11.35
CA PRO A 75 -11.88 -26.81 -10.75
C PRO A 75 -11.80 -26.89 -9.22
N ALA A 76 -12.94 -26.65 -8.57
CA ALA A 76 -13.07 -26.64 -7.10
C ALA A 76 -12.97 -28.05 -6.47
N ASP A 77 -13.01 -29.09 -7.30
CA ASP A 77 -13.09 -30.50 -6.92
C ASP A 77 -11.76 -31.02 -6.34
N LYS A 78 -10.70 -30.21 -6.43
CA LYS A 78 -9.45 -30.48 -5.73
C LYS A 78 -9.62 -30.19 -4.25
N LYS A 79 -9.74 -31.28 -3.48
CA LYS A 79 -9.51 -31.30 -2.04
C LYS A 79 -8.20 -30.53 -1.80
N ASP A 80 -8.28 -29.41 -1.08
CA ASP A 80 -7.17 -28.49 -0.75
C ASP A 80 -6.87 -27.33 -1.72
N PHE A 81 -7.73 -27.03 -2.70
CA PHE A 81 -7.59 -25.82 -3.53
C PHE A 81 -8.51 -24.67 -3.07
N ASP A 82 -7.91 -23.61 -2.52
CA ASP A 82 -8.60 -22.35 -2.21
C ASP A 82 -8.39 -21.33 -3.34
N TRP A 83 -9.41 -21.18 -4.18
CA TRP A 83 -9.41 -20.26 -5.32
C TRP A 83 -9.32 -18.79 -4.87
N GLN A 84 -9.93 -18.41 -3.74
CA GLN A 84 -9.88 -17.02 -3.25
C GLN A 84 -8.49 -16.66 -2.77
N ARG A 85 -7.84 -17.57 -2.05
CA ARG A 85 -6.43 -17.41 -1.67
C ARG A 85 -5.55 -17.33 -2.89
N THR A 86 -5.77 -18.19 -3.88
CA THR A 86 -4.97 -18.22 -5.11
C THR A 86 -5.09 -16.92 -5.91
N ILE A 87 -6.30 -16.34 -6.02
CA ILE A 87 -6.49 -15.02 -6.66
C ILE A 87 -5.75 -13.92 -5.89
N ARG A 88 -5.85 -13.89 -4.56
CA ARG A 88 -5.13 -12.91 -3.74
C ARG A 88 -3.62 -13.01 -3.95
N MET A 89 -3.09 -14.24 -4.04
CA MET A 89 -1.67 -14.47 -4.34
C MET A 89 -1.28 -14.09 -5.77
N ALA A 90 -2.21 -14.12 -6.73
CA ALA A 90 -1.93 -13.70 -8.11
C ALA A 90 -1.91 -12.18 -8.29
N LEU A 91 -2.54 -11.43 -7.37
CA LEU A 91 -2.68 -9.97 -7.43
C LEU A 91 -1.72 -9.22 -6.49
N VAL A 92 -0.86 -9.93 -5.75
CA VAL A 92 0.12 -9.39 -4.79
C VAL A 92 1.51 -9.88 -5.19
#